data_AF-A0A2R6PXV7-F1
#
_entry.id   AF-A0A2R6PXV7-F1
#
_cell.length_a   1.000
_cell.length_b   1.000
_cell.length_c   1.000
_cell.angle_alpha   90.00
_cell.angle_beta   90.00
_cell.angle_gamma   90.00
#
_symmetry.space_group_name_H-M   'P 1'
#
loop_
_entity.id
_entity.type
_entity.pdbx_description
1 polymer ?
#
loop_
_entity_poly.entity_id
_entity_poly.type
_entity_poly.pdbx_seq_one_letter_code
_entity_poly.pdbx_strand_id
1 'polypeptide(L)'
;MNIYIVGGLVDRNRWKGITMKKAKEQGIQTAKLPIGNYLKMSSSQVLTVNQVIEILLKFLETRDWKTSFFQVIPQRKRCESASEEHNADSEREGNEEKDDQIERKRKSMELESPPHDESIGTDLNS
;
A
#
# COMPACT_ATOMS: atom_id res chain seq x y z
N MET A 1 -10.55 -8.89 26.53
CA MET A 1 -9.12 -8.81 26.18
C MET A 1 -9.03 -8.94 24.67
N ASN A 2 -8.36 -8.01 24.00
CA ASN A 2 -8.24 -8.03 22.53
C ASN A 2 -6.82 -8.46 22.16
N ILE A 3 -6.69 -9.31 21.14
CA ILE A 3 -5.40 -9.75 20.60
C ILE A 3 -5.25 -9.09 19.23
N TYR A 4 -4.17 -8.35 19.02
CA TYR A 4 -3.86 -7.73 17.74
C TYR A 4 -2.81 -8.56 16.99
N ILE A 5 -3.05 -8.80 15.71
CA ILE A 5 -2.16 -9.56 14.83
C ILE A 5 -1.59 -8.60 13.78
N VAL A 6 -0.27 -8.55 13.66
CA VAL A 6 0.45 -7.80 12.62
C VAL A 6 1.12 -8.80 11.68
N GLY A 7 0.92 -8.63 10.37
CA GLY A 7 1.52 -9.52 9.38
C GLY A 7 3.03 -9.31 9.28
N GLY A 8 3.82 -10.32 9.63
CA GLY A 8 5.28 -10.33 9.50
C GLY A 8 5.76 -10.57 8.07
N LEU A 9 5.38 -9.71 7.12
CA LEU A 9 5.69 -9.85 5.70
C LEU A 9 6.57 -8.69 5.20
N VAL A 10 7.65 -9.01 4.48
CA VAL A 10 8.50 -8.03 3.79
C VAL A 10 8.44 -8.30 2.28
N ASP A 11 7.45 -7.72 1.61
CA ASP A 11 7.20 -7.95 0.18
C ASP A 11 7.11 -6.66 -0.65
N ARG A 12 7.41 -5.50 -0.03
CA ARG A 12 7.17 -4.16 -0.60
C ARG A 12 5.74 -4.00 -1.15
N ASN A 13 4.77 -4.67 -0.52
CA ASN A 13 3.36 -4.72 -0.93
C ASN A 13 3.14 -5.24 -2.37
N ARG A 14 4.00 -6.17 -2.82
CA ARG A 14 3.83 -6.88 -4.10
C ARG A 14 2.53 -7.68 -4.13
N TRP A 15 2.12 -8.25 -3.00
CA TRP A 15 0.92 -9.09 -2.88
C TRP A 15 -0.20 -8.34 -2.17
N LYS A 16 -0.82 -7.40 -2.89
CA LYS A 16 -1.90 -6.57 -2.35
C LYS A 16 -3.02 -7.43 -1.76
N GLY A 17 -3.31 -7.22 -0.48
CA GLY A 17 -4.43 -7.84 0.21
C GLY A 17 -4.24 -9.28 0.68
N ILE A 18 -3.03 -9.85 0.58
CA ILE A 18 -2.76 -11.24 1.00
C ILE A 18 -3.15 -11.50 2.46
N THR A 19 -2.76 -10.61 3.37
CA THR A 19 -3.07 -10.73 4.81
C THR A 19 -4.56 -10.51 5.08
N MET A 20 -5.21 -9.59 4.34
CA MET A 20 -6.65 -9.36 4.45
C MET A 20 -7.45 -10.58 4.02
N LYS A 21 -7.06 -11.22 2.90
CA LYS A 21 -7.67 -12.45 2.41
C LYS A 21 -7.54 -13.57 3.44
N LYS A 22 -6.33 -13.81 3.95
CA LYS A 22 -6.06 -14.82 4.97
C LYS A 22 -6.90 -14.61 6.25
N ALA A 23 -7.00 -13.38 6.74
CA ALA A 23 -7.80 -13.07 7.91
C ALA A 23 -9.30 -13.34 7.67
N LYS A 24 -9.83 -12.97 6.50
CA LYS A 24 -11.22 -13.26 6.11
C LYS A 24 -11.52 -14.74 6.02
N GLU A 25 -10.63 -15.52 5.39
CA GLU A 25 -10.76 -16.98 5.27
C GLU A 25 -10.77 -17.68 6.64
N GLN A 26 -10.09 -17.09 7.63
CA GLN A 26 -10.05 -17.58 9.00
C GLN A 26 -11.13 -16.97 9.92
N GLY A 27 -12.01 -16.11 9.40
CA GLY A 27 -13.05 -15.44 10.19
C GLY A 27 -12.50 -14.46 11.24
N ILE A 28 -11.28 -13.95 11.05
CA ILE A 28 -10.61 -13.04 11.98
C ILE A 28 -11.04 -11.59 11.68
N GLN A 29 -11.42 -10.85 12.71
CA GLN A 29 -11.76 -9.43 12.58
C GLN A 29 -10.55 -8.62 12.12
N THR A 30 -10.75 -7.75 11.13
CA THR A 30 -9.70 -6.91 10.55
C THR A 30 -9.96 -5.43 10.83
N ALA A 31 -8.91 -4.67 11.09
CA ALA A 31 -8.95 -3.22 11.19
C ALA A 31 -7.76 -2.61 10.42
N LYS A 32 -7.83 -1.30 10.13
CA LYS A 32 -6.72 -0.53 9.55
C LYS A 32 -6.37 0.62 10.48
N LEU A 33 -5.09 0.98 10.52
CA LEU A 33 -4.65 2.20 11.22
C LEU A 33 -5.23 3.45 10.53
N PRO A 34 -5.58 4.51 11.28
CA PRO A 34 -6.16 5.74 10.74
C PRO A 34 -5.12 6.65 10.06
N ILE A 35 -4.25 6.08 9.21
CA ILE A 35 -3.11 6.79 8.61
C ILE A 35 -3.49 7.83 7.55
N GLY A 36 -4.66 7.69 6.92
CA GLY A 36 -5.10 8.55 5.82
C GLY A 36 -5.22 10.04 6.20
N ASN A 37 -5.42 10.32 7.49
CA ASN A 37 -5.56 11.68 8.02
C ASN A 37 -4.21 12.35 8.34
N TYR A 38 -3.11 11.57 8.39
CA TYR A 38 -1.83 12.02 8.92
C TYR A 38 -0.65 11.87 7.94
N LEU A 39 -0.80 11.08 6.87
CA LEU A 39 0.27 10.80 5.91
C LEU A 39 -0.03 11.37 4.52
N LYS A 40 1.03 11.85 3.84
CA LYS A 40 0.96 12.35 2.46
C LYS A 40 0.61 11.21 1.50
N MET A 41 -0.49 11.37 0.76
CA MET A 41 -1.02 10.35 -0.16
C MET A 41 -0.10 10.06 -1.37
N SER A 42 0.84 10.96 -1.69
CA SER A 42 1.85 10.73 -2.73
C SER A 42 2.94 9.73 -2.30
N SER A 43 3.03 9.41 -1.01
CA SER A 43 3.93 8.39 -0.48
C SER A 43 3.20 7.06 -0.31
N SER A 44 3.92 5.94 -0.45
CA SER A 44 3.35 4.63 -0.15
C SER A 44 2.81 4.61 1.29
N GLN A 45 1.51 4.34 1.43
CA GLN A 45 0.83 4.16 2.73
C GLN A 45 1.16 2.81 3.39
N VAL A 46 2.13 2.08 2.85
CA VAL A 46 2.58 0.80 3.40
C VAL A 46 3.61 1.09 4.49
N LEU A 47 3.24 0.78 5.72
CA LEU A 47 4.14 0.81 6.87
C LEU A 47 4.87 -0.54 7.00
N THR A 48 6.11 -0.49 7.46
CA THR A 48 6.85 -1.69 7.83
C THR A 48 6.30 -2.29 9.13
N VAL A 49 6.61 -3.56 9.39
CA VAL A 49 6.18 -4.26 10.62
C VAL A 49 6.64 -3.49 11.86
N ASN A 50 7.91 -3.09 11.89
CA ASN A 50 8.50 -2.36 13.01
C ASN A 50 7.76 -1.04 13.26
N GLN A 51 7.51 -0.26 12.19
CA GLN A 51 6.76 1.00 12.30
C GLN A 51 5.37 0.78 12.89
N VAL A 52 4.64 -0.26 12.47
CA VAL A 52 3.31 -0.57 13.02
C VAL A 52 3.40 -0.87 14.51
N ILE A 53 4.36 -1.70 14.93
CA ILE A 53 4.53 -2.05 16.35
C ILE A 53 4.90 -0.81 17.18
N GLU A 54 5.85 0.00 16.72
CA GLU A 54 6.24 1.25 17.40
C GLU A 54 5.08 2.23 17.52
N ILE A 55 4.26 2.40 16.47
CA ILE A 55 3.07 3.25 16.51
C ILE A 55 2.07 2.76 17.55
N LEU A 56 1.83 1.45 17.63
CA LEU A 56 0.92 0.88 18.62
C LEU A 56 1.44 1.10 20.04
N LEU A 57 2.76 0.94 20.27
CA LEU A 57 3.39 1.22 21.56
C LEU A 57 3.23 2.70 21.94
N LYS A 58 3.54 3.63 21.02
CA LYS A 58 3.35 5.06 21.24
C LYS A 58 1.89 5.45 21.45
N PHE A 59 0.95 4.76 20.81
CA PHE A 59 -0.47 5.00 21.05
C PHE A 59 -0.90 4.53 22.44
N LEU A 60 -0.35 3.44 22.95
CA LEU A 60 -0.63 3.00 24.31
C LEU A 60 -0.16 4.03 25.35
N GLU A 61 0.98 4.69 25.11
CA GLU A 61 1.55 5.76 25.94
C GLU A 61 0.75 7.06 25.84
N THR A 62 0.46 7.53 24.63
CA THR A 62 -0.06 8.88 24.37
C THR A 62 -1.58 8.95 24.25
N ARG A 63 -2.23 7.82 23.88
CA ARG A 63 -3.64 7.73 23.49
C ARG A 63 -4.05 8.68 22.36
N ASP A 64 -3.08 9.14 21.57
CA ASP A 64 -3.29 10.06 20.44
C ASP A 64 -2.60 9.54 19.17
N TRP A 65 -3.38 9.39 18.11
CA TRP A 65 -2.89 8.87 16.84
C TRP A 65 -1.92 9.83 16.17
N LYS A 66 -2.18 11.15 16.21
CA LYS A 66 -1.33 12.15 15.56
C LYS A 66 0.09 12.10 16.12
N THR A 67 0.21 12.20 17.43
CA THR A 67 1.47 12.13 18.17
C THR A 67 2.19 10.82 17.91
N SER A 68 1.48 9.69 17.97
CA SER A 68 2.06 8.37 17.73
C SER A 68 2.64 8.22 16.32
N PHE A 69 1.91 8.68 15.29
CA PHE A 69 2.42 8.68 13.93
C PHE A 69 3.61 9.62 13.77
N PHE A 70 3.57 10.81 14.36
CA PHE A 70 4.60 11.82 14.16
C PHE A 70 5.91 11.47 14.86
N GLN A 71 5.87 10.69 15.95
CA GLN A 71 7.08 10.18 16.59
C GLN A 71 7.78 9.09 15.77
N VAL A 72 7.04 8.25 15.04
CA VAL A 72 7.60 7.08 14.33
C VAL A 72 7.86 7.35 12.85
N ILE A 73 7.01 8.16 12.21
CA ILE A 73 7.05 8.36 10.76
C ILE A 73 7.86 9.61 10.44
N PRO A 74 8.83 9.56 9.50
CA PRO A 74 9.64 10.72 9.14
C PRO A 74 8.83 11.91 8.62
N GLN A 75 9.29 13.14 8.91
CA GLN A 75 8.58 14.38 8.57
C GLN A 75 8.21 14.50 7.09
N ARG A 76 9.09 14.06 6.18
CA ARG A 76 8.84 14.08 4.73
C ARG A 76 7.59 13.30 4.29
N LYS A 77 7.08 12.37 5.11
CA LYS A 77 5.87 11.56 4.85
C LYS A 77 4.62 12.07 5.60
N ARG A 78 4.75 13.04 6.51
CA ARG A 78 3.65 13.59 7.32
C ARG A 78 2.84 14.60 6.52
N CYS A 79 1.53 14.64 6.73
CA CYS A 79 0.66 15.69 6.19
C CYS A 79 0.73 16.94 7.09
N GLU A 80 0.77 18.13 6.47
CA GLU A 80 0.86 19.43 7.16
C GLU A 80 -0.50 19.92 7.70
N SER A 81 -1.60 19.25 7.34
CA SER A 81 -2.97 19.68 7.66
C SER A 81 -3.41 19.43 9.11
N ALA A 82 -2.50 19.10 10.02
CA ALA A 82 -2.79 18.99 11.44
C ALA A 82 -1.87 19.98 12.17
N SER A 83 -2.41 21.19 12.40
CA SER A 83 -1.82 22.38 13.02
C SER A 83 -0.75 22.13 14.08
N GLU A 84 0.22 23.03 14.06
CA GLU A 84 1.52 23.07 14.72
C GLU A 84 1.49 22.82 16.24
N GLU A 85 2.52 22.09 16.70
CA GLU A 85 3.39 22.39 17.85
C GLU A 85 4.05 21.08 18.29
N HIS A 86 5.34 20.93 17.99
CA HIS A 86 6.39 20.39 18.88
C HIS A 86 7.73 20.43 18.09
N ASN A 87 8.55 21.42 18.44
CA ASN A 87 9.98 21.45 18.16
C ASN A 87 10.65 20.32 18.95
N ALA A 88 11.27 19.35 18.26
CA ALA A 88 12.37 18.57 18.83
C ALA A 88 13.11 17.80 17.71
N ASP A 89 14.25 18.39 17.36
CA ASP A 89 15.51 17.81 16.92
C ASP A 89 15.63 17.03 15.59
N SER A 90 16.65 17.45 14.84
CA SER A 90 17.13 16.86 13.61
C SER A 90 18.02 15.68 13.91
N GLU A 91 17.70 14.49 13.40
CA GLU A 91 18.74 13.57 12.95
C GLU A 91 18.43 13.08 11.53
N ARG A 92 19.37 13.40 10.64
CA ARG A 92 19.35 13.05 9.23
C ARG A 92 19.82 11.60 9.10
N GLU A 93 18.91 10.69 8.75
CA GLU A 93 19.30 9.47 8.07
C GLU A 93 18.55 9.36 6.75
N GLY A 94 19.30 9.63 5.67
CA GLY A 94 18.87 9.44 4.30
C GLY A 94 18.81 7.95 4.00
N ASN A 95 17.62 7.46 3.61
CA ASN A 95 17.52 6.21 2.88
C ASN A 95 16.87 6.51 1.53
N GLU A 96 17.72 6.59 0.51
CA GLU A 96 17.35 6.61 -0.90
C GLU A 96 16.92 5.20 -1.31
N GLU A 97 15.61 4.92 -1.28
CA GLU A 97 15.06 3.81 -2.05
C GLU A 97 14.48 4.40 -3.35
N LYS A 98 15.24 4.20 -4.44
CA LYS A 98 14.84 4.50 -5.81
C LYS A 98 13.66 3.60 -6.18
N ASP A 99 12.50 4.21 -6.36
CA ASP A 99 11.29 3.57 -6.87
C ASP A 99 11.21 3.87 -8.37
N ASP A 100 11.57 2.87 -9.20
CA ASP A 100 11.53 3.00 -10.66
C ASP A 100 10.81 1.80 -11.27
N GLN A 101 9.80 2.15 -12.07
CA GLN A 101 9.16 1.39 -13.15
C GLN A 101 7.92 0.52 -12.82
N ILE A 102 6.79 1.21 -12.69
CA ILE A 102 5.49 0.72 -13.18
C ILE A 102 5.23 1.39 -14.54
N GLU A 103 5.55 0.77 -15.68
CA GLU A 103 4.83 1.09 -16.95
C GLU A 103 4.97 0.13 -18.17
N ARG A 104 5.29 -1.18 -18.06
CA ARG A 104 5.44 -2.01 -19.29
C ARG A 104 4.82 -3.41 -19.32
N LYS A 105 3.71 -3.69 -18.62
CA LYS A 105 2.98 -4.95 -18.89
C LYS A 105 1.45 -4.86 -18.87
N ARG A 106 0.89 -3.70 -19.22
CA ARG A 106 -0.53 -3.57 -19.63
C ARG A 106 -0.76 -3.70 -21.16
N LYS A 107 0.29 -3.98 -21.95
CA LYS A 107 0.18 -4.15 -23.42
C LYS A 107 0.42 -5.58 -23.89
N SER A 108 -0.27 -6.56 -23.28
CA SER A 108 -0.25 -7.96 -23.74
C SER A 108 -1.65 -8.60 -23.82
N MET A 109 -2.71 -7.81 -23.70
CA MET A 109 -4.10 -8.27 -23.86
C MET A 109 -4.84 -7.27 -24.74
N GLU A 110 -4.51 -7.23 -26.03
CA GLU A 110 -5.37 -6.77 -27.12
C GLU A 110 -4.62 -6.92 -28.45
N LEU A 111 -5.30 -7.50 -29.44
CA LEU A 111 -4.88 -7.87 -30.81
C LEU A 111 -4.22 -9.24 -30.99
N GLU A 112 -5.04 -10.30 -31.00
CA GLU A 112 -5.14 -11.20 -32.16
C GLU A 112 -6.58 -11.72 -32.24
N SER A 113 -7.40 -11.05 -33.05
CA SER A 113 -8.62 -11.65 -33.61
C SER A 113 -8.21 -12.50 -34.81
N PRO A 114 -8.71 -13.74 -34.98
CA PRO A 114 -8.30 -14.59 -36.10
C PRO A 114 -8.78 -14.01 -37.45
N PRO A 115 -8.01 -14.21 -38.54
CA PRO A 115 -8.24 -13.55 -39.82
C PRO A 115 -9.46 -14.09 -40.58
N HIS A 116 -10.06 -13.18 -41.34
CA HIS A 116 -11.04 -13.43 -42.40
C HIS A 116 -10.51 -14.41 -43.45
N ASP A 117 -11.35 -15.38 -43.83
CA ASP A 117 -11.17 -16.18 -45.04
C ASP A 117 -12.17 -15.69 -46.10
N GLU A 118 -11.66 -15.01 -47.13
CA GLU A 118 -12.37 -14.74 -48.38
C GLU A 118 -11.99 -15.84 -49.37
N SER A 119 -12.88 -16.80 -49.60
CA SER A 119 -12.85 -17.66 -50.78
C SER A 119 -13.96 -17.21 -51.73
N ILE A 120 -13.57 -16.46 -52.76
CA ILE A 120 -14.34 -16.28 -53.98
C ILE A 120 -14.36 -17.62 -54.74
N GLY A 121 -15.55 -18.08 -55.11
CA GLY A 121 -15.72 -19.28 -55.92
C GLY A 121 -17.19 -19.56 -56.21
N THR A 122 -17.83 -18.65 -56.95
CA THR A 122 -19.04 -19.00 -57.70
C THR A 122 -18.67 -19.99 -58.77
N ASP A 123 -19.27 -21.17 -58.77
CA ASP A 123 -19.51 -21.92 -60.00
C ASP A 123 -20.86 -22.63 -59.91
N LEU A 124 -21.65 -22.36 -60.95
CA LEU A 124 -22.88 -23.04 -61.28
C LEU A 124 -22.59 -24.48 -61.71
N ASN A 125 -23.42 -25.44 -61.29
CA ASN A 125 -24.09 -26.30 -62.25
C ASN A 125 -25.23 -27.12 -61.62
N SER A 126 -26.20 -27.38 -62.50
CA SER A 126 -27.39 -28.23 -62.39
C SER A 126 -27.22 -29.57 -61.72
#